data_AF-A0A3D5Z7Y5-F1
#
_entry.id   AF-A0A3D5Z7Y5-F1
#
_cell.length_a   1.000
_cell.length_b   1.000
_cell.length_c   1.000
_cell.angle_alpha   90.00
_cell.angle_beta   90.00
_cell.angle_gamma   90.00
#
_symmetry.space_group_name_H-M   'P 1'
#
loop_
_entity.id
_entity.type
_entity.pdbx_description
1 polymer ?
#
loop_
_entity_poly.entity_id
_entity_poly.type
_entity_poly.pdbx_seq_one_letter_code
_entity_poly.pdbx_strand_id
1 'polypeptide(L)' 'MAKIEVKNIKNEKTKDLTLDAKVFGIQPNDVVLKKAIDLQLAASRQGTAKTKTRSEVSGGGR' A
#
# COMPACT_ATOMS: atom_id res chain seq x y z
N MET A 1 -23.39 7.79 9.88
CA MET A 1 -23.61 7.29 8.50
C MET A 1 -23.20 8.40 7.55
N ALA A 2 -22.14 8.21 6.78
CA ALA A 2 -21.68 9.23 5.83
C ALA A 2 -22.48 9.10 4.53
N LYS A 3 -23.26 10.15 4.18
CA LYS A 3 -23.85 10.28 2.85
C LYS A 3 -22.82 10.96 1.95
N ILE A 4 -22.50 10.34 0.82
CA ILE A 4 -21.57 10.87 -0.17
C ILE A 4 -22.35 11.17 -1.45
N GLU A 5 -22.10 12.35 -1.99
CA GLU A 5 -22.66 12.80 -3.27
C GLU A 5 -21.86 12.19 -4.42
N VAL A 6 -22.53 11.47 -5.31
CA VAL A 6 -21.96 10.97 -6.57
C VAL A 6 -22.06 12.07 -7.61
N LYS A 7 -20.93 12.42 -8.22
CA LYS A 7 -20.86 13.41 -9.31
C LYS A 7 -20.57 12.74 -10.64
N ASN A 8 -21.16 13.25 -11.72
CA ASN A 8 -20.86 12.83 -13.08
C ASN A 8 -19.61 13.54 -13.62
N ILE A 9 -19.15 13.16 -14.82
CA ILE A 9 -17.96 13.76 -15.49
C ILE A 9 -18.14 15.28 -15.74
N LYS A 10 -19.40 15.74 -15.85
CA LYS A 10 -19.76 17.16 -16.00
C LYS A 10 -19.89 17.88 -14.65
N ASN A 11 -19.49 17.23 -13.55
CA ASN A 11 -19.50 17.75 -12.20
C ASN A 11 -20.90 17.98 -11.59
N GLU A 12 -21.95 17.42 -12.20
CA GLU A 12 -23.32 17.49 -11.70
C GLU A 12 -23.59 16.39 -10.68
N LYS A 13 -24.34 16.71 -9.62
CA LYS A 13 -24.78 15.74 -8.62
C LYS A 13 -25.78 14.79 -9.26
N THR A 14 -25.49 13.50 -9.23
CA THR A 14 -26.35 12.47 -9.84
C THR A 14 -27.15 11.73 -8.78
N LYS A 15 -26.51 11.25 -7.71
CA LYS A 15 -27.18 10.47 -6.64
C LYS A 15 -26.45 10.62 -5.30
N ASP A 16 -27.19 10.42 -4.21
CA ASP A 16 -26.61 10.28 -2.87
C ASP A 16 -26.48 8.80 -2.50
N LEU A 17 -25.29 8.37 -2.11
CA LEU A 17 -25.04 7.02 -1.60
C LEU A 17 -24.82 7.08 -0.09
N THR A 18 -25.45 6.15 0.62
CA THR A 18 -25.25 6.00 2.07
C THR A 18 -24.27 4.86 2.30
N LEU A 19 -23.12 5.16 2.90
CA LEU A 19 -22.09 4.15 3.21
C LEU A 19 -22.40 3.42 4.52
N ASP A 20 -22.04 2.13 4.56
CA ASP A 20 -22.18 1.31 5.76
C ASP A 20 -21.27 1.83 6.90
N ALA A 21 -21.88 2.10 8.05
CA ALA A 21 -21.19 2.58 9.24
C ALA A 21 -20.21 1.56 9.83
N LYS A 22 -20.41 0.26 9.61
CA LYS A 22 -19.53 -0.80 10.13
C LYS A 22 -18.16 -0.83 9.46
N VAL A 23 -18.05 -0.33 8.23
CA VAL A 23 -16.80 -0.33 7.46
C VAL A 23 -16.16 1.06 7.49
N PHE A 24 -16.95 2.11 7.32
CA PHE A 24 -16.44 3.48 7.16
C PHE A 24 -16.50 4.33 8.43
N GLY A 25 -17.19 3.87 9.48
CA GLY A 25 -17.36 4.59 10.74
C GLY A 25 -16.50 4.06 11.89
N ILE A 26 -15.61 3.11 11.64
CA ILE A 26 -14.72 2.56 12.67
C ILE A 26 -13.61 3.55 13.02
N GLN A 27 -13.20 3.59 14.29
CA GLN A 27 -11.98 4.28 14.68
C GLN A 27 -10.78 3.46 14.17
N PRO A 28 -9.94 4.04 13.29
CA PRO A 28 -8.79 3.31 12.77
C PRO A 28 -7.79 2.98 13.88
N ASN A 29 -7.15 1.83 13.76
CA ASN A 29 -6.02 1.44 14.60
C ASN A 29 -4.71 1.74 13.86
N ASP A 30 -4.04 2.80 14.28
CA ASP A 30 -2.82 3.32 13.62
C ASP A 30 -1.68 2.30 13.59
N VAL A 31 -1.57 1.45 14.61
CA VAL A 31 -0.50 0.43 14.68
C VAL A 31 -0.70 -0.63 13.61
N VAL A 32 -1.94 -1.07 13.40
CA VAL A 32 -2.27 -2.07 12.38
C VAL A 32 -2.09 -1.48 10.98
N LEU A 33 -2.53 -0.24 10.77
CA LEU A 33 -2.35 0.46 9.51
C LEU A 33 -0.87 0.61 9.15
N LYS A 34 -0.05 1.07 10.09
CA LYS A 34 1.40 1.22 9.86
C LYS A 34 2.05 -0.11 9.49
N LYS A 35 1.75 -1.18 10.23
CA LYS A 35 2.30 -2.53 9.93
C LYS A 35 1.87 -3.04 8.55
N ALA A 36 0.63 -2.80 8.15
CA ALA A 36 0.13 -3.19 6.83
C ALA A 36 0.87 -2.44 5.71
N ILE A 37 1.09 -1.14 5.89
CA ILE A 37 1.86 -0.32 4.93
C ILE A 37 3.31 -0.81 4.85
N ASP A 38 3.98 -1.01 5.98
CA ASP A 38 5.36 -1.50 6.03
C ASP A 38 5.50 -2.87 5.35
N LEU A 39 4.54 -3.78 5.59
CA LEU A 39 4.48 -5.09 4.93
C LEU A 39 4.35 -4.95 3.41
N GLN A 40 3.41 -4.13 2.93
CA GLN A 40 3.18 -3.93 1.50
C GLN A 40 4.43 -3.37 0.81
N LEU A 41 5.06 -2.35 1.41
CA LEU A 41 6.28 -1.74 0.88
C LEU A 41 7.45 -2.73 0.90
N ALA A 42 7.59 -3.53 1.95
CA ALA A 42 8.61 -4.56 2.03
C ALA A 42 8.42 -5.65 0.97
N ALA A 43 7.19 -6.13 0.77
CA ALA A 43 6.87 -7.15 -0.23
C ALA A 43 7.04 -6.65 -1.67
N SER A 44 6.88 -5.36 -1.90
CA SER A 44 7.06 -4.74 -3.23
C SER A 44 8.55 -4.58 -3.62
N ARG A 45 9.49 -4.80 -2.70
CA ARG A 45 10.93 -4.71 -3.00
C ARG A 45 11.36 -5.89 -3.86
N GLN A 46 12.02 -5.59 -4.98
CA GLN A 46 12.46 -6.62 -5.94
C GLN A 46 13.65 -7.47 -5.47
N GLY A 47 14.50 -6.96 -4.56
CA GLY A 47 15.61 -7.74 -3.99
C GLY A 47 16.73 -8.12 -4.97
N THR A 48 17.02 -7.30 -5.99
CA THR A 48 18.02 -7.61 -7.04
C THR A 48 19.47 -7.27 -6.69
N ALA A 49 19.74 -6.85 -5.46
CA ALA A 49 21.09 -6.52 -5.02
C ALA A 49 21.93 -7.79 -4.77
N LYS A 50 23.06 -7.92 -5.47
CA LYS A 50 24.08 -8.95 -5.23
C LYS A 50 25.48 -8.35 -5.44
N THR A 51 26.39 -8.62 -4.50
CA THR A 51 27.82 -8.35 -4.66
C THR A 51 28.59 -9.67 -4.72
N LYS A 52 29.78 -9.65 -5.33
CA LYS A 52 30.64 -10.84 -5.39
C LYS A 52 31.35 -11.03 -4.06
N THR A 53 31.32 -12.25 -3.54
CA THR A 53 32.18 -12.68 -2.42
C THR A 53 33.60 -12.99 -2.94
N ARG A 54 34.58 -13.14 -2.04
CA ARG A 54 35.98 -13.38 -2.42
C ARG A 54 36.18 -14.56 -3.39
N SER A 55 35.32 -15.56 -3.32
CA SER A 55 35.38 -16.77 -4.16
C SER A 55 34.71 -16.61 -5.53
N GLU A 56 33.91 -15.56 -5.72
CA GLU A 56 33.19 -15.26 -6.98
C GLU A 56 33.93 -14.22 -7.83
N VAL A 57 35.00 -13.62 -7.29
CA VAL A 57 35.88 -12.69 -8.00
C VAL A 57 36.84 -13.49 -8.88
N SER A 58 37.05 -13.02 -10.11
CA SER A 58 38.01 -13.66 -11.03
C SER A 58 39.43 -13.27 -10.64
N GLY A 59 40.31 -14.27 -10.51
CA GLY A 59 41.68 -14.11 -10.02
C GLY A 59 41.82 -14.41 -8.52
N GLY A 60 43.05 -14.75 -8.10
CA GLY A 60 43.41 -15.06 -6.71
C GLY A 60 43.74 -16.53 -6.48
N GLY A 61 44.77 -16.80 -5.67
CA GLY A 61 45.20 -18.16 -5.27
C GLY A 61 46.56 -18.62 -5.81
N ARG A 62 47.31 -17.76 -6.50
CA ARG A 62 48.76 -17.89 -6.70
C ARG A 62 49.42 -16.54 -6.54
#